data_AF-A0A0Q8VQW5-F1
#
_entry.id   AF-A0A0Q8VQW5-F1
#
_cell.length_a   1.000
_cell.length_b   1.000
_cell.length_c   1.000
_cell.angle_alpha   90.00
_cell.angle_beta   90.00
_cell.angle_gamma   90.00
#
_symmetry.space_group_name_H-M   'P 1'
#
loop_
_entity.id
_entity.type
_entity.pdbx_description
1 polymer ?
#
loop_
_entity_poly.entity_id
_entity_poly.type
_entity_poly.pdbx_seq_one_letter_code
_entity_poly.pdbx_strand_id
1 'polypeptide(L)'
;MYDATDVFEAVDDNVVLFLVLGAGALACNWYYFFACARLARRDRCAPMALWATTVFIGHDASYLLNYDDWFVTYDHWFPKLFWVGLIVTNLFEMVFFVQTVRYGRRELAPRMTQKQWIAYCVGALVTGVVFWSVTRTYLDDPLYLMTFLVTFGMCAPATFAFMVRRGDRTGVGADQLWAYLGIGVFYIALTTVVLGGAFRDPVWLLGSVVCVALSVGLIALYRRLPAPGSVGVA
;
A
#
# COMPACT_ATOMS: atom_id res chain seq x y z
N MET A 1 21.61 0.80 2.64
CA MET A 1 21.47 0.00 1.41
C MET A 1 21.59 -1.47 1.76
N TYR A 2 20.89 -2.35 1.07
CA TYR A 2 21.15 -3.79 1.11
C TYR A 2 21.63 -4.25 -0.27
N ASP A 3 22.42 -5.33 -0.31
CA ASP A 3 22.80 -5.99 -1.56
C ASP A 3 21.74 -7.02 -1.96
N ALA A 4 21.42 -7.12 -3.25
CA ALA A 4 20.41 -8.06 -3.73
C ALA A 4 20.84 -9.52 -3.56
N THR A 5 22.13 -9.81 -3.68
CA THR A 5 22.72 -11.14 -3.52
C THR A 5 22.56 -11.62 -2.09
N ASP A 6 22.91 -10.77 -1.11
CA ASP A 6 22.74 -11.07 0.32
C ASP A 6 21.28 -11.40 0.65
N VAL A 7 20.34 -10.69 0.02
CA VAL A 7 18.89 -10.97 0.17
C VAL A 7 18.53 -12.32 -0.41
N PHE A 8 19.01 -12.67 -1.60
CA PHE A 8 18.72 -13.96 -2.22
C PHE A 8 19.28 -15.13 -1.41
N GLU A 9 20.51 -15.01 -0.90
CA GLU A 9 21.10 -16.01 0.00
C GLU A 9 20.25 -16.19 1.27
N ALA A 10 19.87 -15.07 1.92
CA ALA A 10 19.03 -15.13 3.12
C ALA A 10 17.64 -15.75 2.84
N VAL A 11 17.08 -15.49 1.65
CA VAL A 11 15.83 -16.08 1.18
C VAL A 11 15.97 -17.60 1.02
N ASP A 12 17.02 -18.05 0.35
CA ASP A 12 17.26 -19.47 0.07
C ASP A 12 17.53 -20.26 1.37
N ASP A 13 18.33 -19.71 2.27
CA ASP A 13 18.63 -20.30 3.59
C ASP A 13 17.40 -20.41 4.50
N ASN A 14 16.37 -19.61 4.24
CA ASN A 14 15.17 -19.51 5.08
C ASN A 14 13.87 -19.69 4.30
N VAL A 15 13.89 -20.41 3.18
CA VAL A 15 12.75 -20.55 2.23
C VAL A 15 11.40 -20.72 2.92
N VAL A 16 11.30 -21.63 3.89
CA VAL A 16 10.02 -21.93 4.54
C VAL A 16 9.51 -20.73 5.34
N LEU A 17 10.37 -20.13 6.14
CA LEU A 17 10.00 -18.97 6.97
C LEU A 17 9.72 -17.75 6.08
N PHE A 18 10.52 -17.56 5.03
CA PHE A 18 10.32 -16.53 4.03
C PHE A 18 8.96 -16.67 3.36
N LEU A 19 8.59 -17.87 2.89
CA LEU A 19 7.30 -18.13 2.25
C LEU A 19 6.13 -17.93 3.23
N VAL A 20 6.24 -18.39 4.48
CA VAL A 20 5.16 -18.23 5.48
C VAL A 20 4.91 -16.76 5.77
N LEU A 21 5.97 -15.99 6.08
CA LEU A 21 5.83 -14.57 6.41
C LEU A 21 5.47 -13.74 5.17
N GLY A 22 6.10 -14.00 4.02
CA GLY A 22 5.81 -13.33 2.76
C GLY A 22 4.39 -13.59 2.25
N ALA A 23 3.92 -14.85 2.28
CA ALA A 23 2.54 -15.18 1.94
C ALA A 23 1.55 -14.58 2.94
N GLY A 24 1.88 -14.55 4.23
CA GLY A 24 1.10 -13.86 5.25
C GLY A 24 0.94 -12.37 4.95
N ALA A 25 2.04 -11.69 4.65
CA ALA A 25 2.04 -10.27 4.28
C ALA A 25 1.21 -10.00 3.02
N LEU A 26 1.41 -10.79 1.94
CA LEU A 26 0.66 -10.64 0.69
C LEU A 26 -0.83 -10.96 0.83
N ALA A 27 -1.19 -12.02 1.56
CA ALA A 27 -2.59 -12.37 1.80
C ALA A 27 -3.31 -11.28 2.60
N CYS A 28 -2.66 -10.75 3.63
CA CYS A 28 -3.15 -9.58 4.36
C CYS A 28 -3.30 -8.35 3.45
N ASN A 29 -2.33 -8.10 2.57
CA ASN A 29 -2.38 -6.98 1.63
C ASN A 29 -3.54 -7.10 0.62
N TRP A 30 -3.70 -8.27 0.00
CA TRP A 30 -4.80 -8.49 -0.94
C TRP A 30 -6.16 -8.42 -0.25
N TYR A 31 -6.28 -8.96 0.97
CA TYR A 31 -7.52 -8.83 1.72
C TYR A 31 -7.81 -7.38 2.10
N TYR A 32 -6.79 -6.64 2.57
CA TYR A 32 -6.90 -5.20 2.82
C TYR A 32 -7.40 -4.47 1.57
N PHE A 33 -6.81 -4.76 0.42
CA PHE A 33 -7.17 -4.12 -0.84
C PHE A 33 -8.58 -4.48 -1.32
N PHE A 34 -8.94 -5.76 -1.22
CA PHE A 34 -10.28 -6.25 -1.48
C PHE A 34 -11.32 -5.54 -0.58
N ALA A 35 -11.05 -5.44 0.72
CA ALA A 35 -11.93 -4.78 1.67
C ALA A 35 -12.08 -3.29 1.33
N CYS A 36 -10.98 -2.57 1.03
CA CYS A 36 -11.01 -1.19 0.55
C CYS A 36 -11.95 -1.03 -0.66
N ALA A 37 -11.76 -1.84 -1.71
CA ALA A 37 -12.56 -1.77 -2.92
C ALA A 37 -14.04 -2.06 -2.66
N ARG A 38 -14.31 -3.09 -1.85
CA ARG A 38 -15.68 -3.50 -1.50
C ARG A 38 -16.41 -2.43 -0.69
N LEU A 39 -15.76 -1.89 0.33
CA LEU A 39 -16.35 -0.88 1.23
C LEU A 39 -16.55 0.45 0.50
N ALA A 40 -15.58 0.90 -0.29
CA ALA A 40 -15.73 2.10 -1.10
C ALA A 40 -16.86 2.00 -2.13
N ARG A 41 -17.07 0.82 -2.73
CA ARG A 41 -18.23 0.58 -3.60
C ARG A 41 -19.55 0.62 -2.83
N ARG A 42 -19.62 -0.03 -1.66
CA ARG A 42 -20.80 -0.05 -0.79
C ARG A 42 -21.20 1.37 -0.39
N ASP A 43 -20.23 2.15 0.06
CA ASP A 43 -20.44 3.45 0.68
C ASP A 43 -20.34 4.62 -0.30
N ARG A 44 -19.95 4.34 -1.56
CA ARG A 44 -19.76 5.34 -2.63
C ARG A 44 -18.84 6.49 -2.19
N CYS A 45 -17.70 6.13 -1.60
CA CYS A 45 -16.66 7.06 -1.16
C CYS A 45 -15.33 6.77 -1.86
N ALA A 46 -14.33 7.63 -1.69
CA ALA A 46 -12.97 7.31 -2.11
C ALA A 46 -12.41 6.16 -1.24
N PRO A 47 -11.82 5.09 -1.83
CA PRO A 47 -11.23 3.99 -1.07
C PRO A 47 -9.97 4.41 -0.30
N MET A 48 -9.21 5.33 -0.86
CA MET A 48 -7.94 5.80 -0.33
C MET A 48 -7.65 7.21 -0.86
N ALA A 49 -6.60 7.85 -0.34
CA ALA A 49 -6.15 9.13 -0.86
C ALA A 49 -5.68 8.98 -2.30
N LEU A 50 -6.07 9.94 -3.14
CA LEU A 50 -5.71 9.93 -4.56
C LEU A 50 -4.19 9.89 -4.74
N TRP A 51 -3.44 10.70 -3.98
CA TRP A 51 -1.98 10.75 -4.07
C TRP A 51 -1.32 9.42 -3.70
N ALA A 52 -1.83 8.71 -2.68
CA ALA A 52 -1.30 7.41 -2.30
C ALA A 52 -1.56 6.39 -3.42
N THR A 53 -2.79 6.38 -3.96
CA THR A 53 -3.16 5.50 -5.07
C THR A 53 -2.27 5.75 -6.30
N THR A 54 -1.99 7.00 -6.66
CA THR A 54 -1.21 7.31 -7.86
C THR A 54 0.29 6.99 -7.68
N VAL A 55 0.83 7.13 -6.47
CA VAL A 55 2.20 6.68 -6.16
C VAL A 55 2.29 5.15 -6.19
N PHE A 56 1.31 4.44 -5.65
CA PHE A 56 1.36 2.96 -5.65
C PHE A 56 1.27 2.39 -7.06
N ILE A 57 0.40 2.98 -7.90
CA ILE A 57 0.36 2.61 -9.32
C ILE A 57 1.73 2.82 -9.96
N GLY A 58 2.39 3.95 -9.70
CA GLY A 58 3.75 4.19 -10.17
C GLY A 58 4.73 3.12 -9.68
N HIS A 59 4.69 2.82 -8.39
CA HIS A 59 5.51 1.80 -7.72
C HIS A 59 5.32 0.42 -8.35
N ASP A 60 4.12 -0.13 -8.27
CA ASP A 60 3.81 -1.49 -8.68
C ASP A 60 3.90 -1.66 -10.19
N ALA A 61 3.38 -0.71 -10.98
CA ALA A 61 3.50 -0.80 -12.44
C ALA A 61 4.97 -0.71 -12.87
N SER A 62 5.79 0.10 -12.21
CA SER A 62 7.22 0.14 -12.52
C SER A 62 7.89 -1.21 -12.22
N TYR A 63 7.56 -1.87 -11.10
CA TYR A 63 8.08 -3.21 -10.85
C TYR A 63 7.66 -4.19 -11.96
N LEU A 64 6.38 -4.17 -12.33
CA LEU A 64 5.84 -5.06 -13.38
C LEU A 64 6.49 -4.83 -14.75
N LEU A 65 6.79 -3.57 -15.09
CA LEU A 65 7.42 -3.19 -16.36
C LEU A 65 8.90 -3.57 -16.47
N ASN A 66 9.60 -3.80 -15.35
CA ASN A 66 11.00 -4.21 -15.35
C ASN A 66 11.15 -5.73 -15.38
N TYR A 67 10.45 -6.37 -16.31
CA TYR A 67 10.45 -7.82 -16.46
C TYR A 67 11.87 -8.39 -16.60
N ASP A 68 12.72 -7.76 -17.41
CA ASP A 68 14.08 -8.23 -17.66
C ASP A 68 14.94 -8.25 -16.39
N ASP A 69 14.74 -7.30 -15.47
CA ASP A 69 15.45 -7.30 -14.17
C ASP A 69 15.17 -8.61 -13.42
N TRP A 70 13.91 -9.04 -13.36
CA TRP A 70 13.51 -10.19 -12.53
C TRP A 70 13.73 -11.54 -13.22
N PHE A 71 13.55 -11.59 -14.54
CA PHE A 71 13.55 -12.85 -15.30
C PHE A 71 14.85 -13.10 -16.07
N VAL A 72 15.72 -12.10 -16.21
CA VAL A 72 16.99 -12.21 -16.95
C VAL A 72 18.18 -11.78 -16.09
N THR A 73 18.13 -10.59 -15.49
CA THR A 73 19.27 -10.03 -14.74
C THR A 73 19.49 -10.74 -13.41
N TYR A 74 18.48 -10.73 -12.54
CA TYR A 74 18.56 -11.39 -11.24
C TYR A 74 18.31 -12.89 -11.33
N ASP A 75 17.42 -13.31 -12.25
CA ASP A 75 17.02 -14.70 -12.52
C ASP A 75 16.59 -15.53 -11.28
N HIS A 76 16.33 -14.89 -10.15
CA HIS A 76 15.99 -15.56 -8.89
C HIS A 76 14.48 -15.83 -8.77
N TRP A 77 14.08 -16.92 -8.10
CA TRP A 77 12.66 -17.32 -8.01
C TRP A 77 11.82 -16.32 -7.19
N PHE A 78 12.40 -15.69 -6.18
CA PHE A 78 11.72 -14.73 -5.31
C PHE A 78 11.15 -13.51 -6.07
N PRO A 79 11.95 -12.68 -6.78
CA PRO A 79 11.41 -11.52 -7.48
C PRO A 79 10.39 -11.92 -8.56
N LYS A 80 10.54 -13.08 -9.20
CA LYS A 80 9.55 -13.64 -10.15
C LYS A 80 8.22 -13.94 -9.47
N LEU A 81 8.24 -14.56 -8.29
CA LEU A 81 7.04 -14.84 -7.50
C LEU A 81 6.39 -13.53 -7.03
N PHE A 82 7.19 -12.57 -6.58
CA PHE A 82 6.70 -11.27 -6.16
C PHE A 82 6.08 -10.49 -7.32
N TRP A 83 6.68 -10.55 -8.52
CA TRP A 83 6.13 -9.99 -9.75
C TRP A 83 4.72 -10.50 -10.05
N VAL A 84 4.50 -11.82 -9.94
CA VAL A 84 3.15 -12.40 -10.10
C VAL A 84 2.19 -11.87 -9.05
N GLY A 85 2.64 -11.76 -7.79
CA GLY A 85 1.83 -11.23 -6.71
C GLY A 85 1.42 -9.76 -6.91
N LEU A 86 2.32 -8.95 -7.48
CA LEU A 86 2.07 -7.53 -7.76
C LEU A 86 1.06 -7.30 -8.88
N ILE A 87 0.82 -8.26 -9.78
CA ILE A 87 -0.29 -8.15 -10.76
C ILE A 87 -1.61 -7.92 -10.02
N VAL A 88 -1.86 -8.69 -8.96
CA VAL A 88 -3.11 -8.61 -8.18
C VAL A 88 -3.21 -7.24 -7.49
N THR A 89 -2.12 -6.80 -6.86
CA THR A 89 -2.04 -5.51 -6.16
C THR A 89 -2.29 -4.34 -7.12
N ASN A 90 -1.60 -4.31 -8.26
CA ASN A 90 -1.77 -3.28 -9.29
C ASN A 90 -3.20 -3.25 -9.87
N LEU A 91 -3.84 -4.41 -10.05
CA LEU A 91 -5.25 -4.46 -10.50
C LEU A 91 -6.21 -3.83 -9.48
N PHE A 92 -5.99 -4.04 -8.18
CA PHE A 92 -6.78 -3.37 -7.14
C PHE A 92 -6.54 -1.87 -7.14
N GLU A 93 -5.32 -1.41 -7.40
CA GLU A 93 -5.01 0.01 -7.49
C GLU A 93 -5.71 0.67 -8.68
N MET A 94 -5.78 -0.01 -9.83
CA MET A 94 -6.64 0.43 -10.95
C MET A 94 -8.10 0.55 -10.52
N VAL A 95 -8.61 -0.42 -9.75
CA VAL A 95 -9.96 -0.35 -9.18
C VAL A 95 -10.11 0.84 -8.24
N PHE A 96 -9.14 1.11 -7.37
CA PHE A 96 -9.17 2.26 -6.46
C PHE A 96 -9.20 3.58 -7.20
N PHE A 97 -8.38 3.69 -8.25
CA PHE A 97 -8.36 4.88 -9.10
C PHE A 97 -9.72 5.09 -9.78
N VAL A 98 -10.29 4.05 -10.39
CA VAL A 98 -11.62 4.11 -11.00
C VAL A 98 -12.71 4.47 -9.98
N GLN A 99 -12.68 3.89 -8.78
CA GLN A 99 -13.61 4.22 -7.71
C GLN A 99 -13.44 5.66 -7.23
N THR A 100 -12.21 6.16 -7.12
CA THR A 100 -11.93 7.56 -6.77
C THR A 100 -12.48 8.52 -7.83
N VAL A 101 -12.31 8.20 -9.12
CA VAL A 101 -12.90 8.97 -10.23
C VAL A 101 -14.43 8.98 -10.15
N ARG A 102 -15.06 7.84 -9.84
CA ARG A 102 -16.53 7.70 -9.81
C ARG A 102 -17.17 8.31 -8.56
N TYR A 103 -16.56 8.12 -7.40
CA TYR A 103 -17.17 8.39 -6.09
C TYR A 103 -16.52 9.56 -5.35
N GLY A 104 -15.22 9.79 -5.56
CA GLY A 104 -14.44 10.74 -4.79
C GLY A 104 -14.81 12.21 -4.98
N ARG A 105 -15.39 12.62 -6.12
CA ARG A 105 -15.66 14.04 -6.42
C ARG A 105 -16.50 14.71 -5.35
N ARG A 106 -17.61 14.08 -4.95
CA ARG A 106 -18.56 14.66 -4.00
C ARG A 106 -17.90 14.89 -2.64
N GLU A 107 -16.99 14.00 -2.27
CA GLU A 107 -16.27 14.04 -1.00
C GLU A 107 -15.07 15.00 -1.03
N LEU A 108 -14.25 14.95 -2.09
CA LEU A 108 -12.93 15.59 -2.14
C LEU A 108 -12.93 16.93 -2.89
N ALA A 109 -13.81 17.10 -3.87
CA ALA A 109 -13.86 18.29 -4.72
C ALA A 109 -15.30 18.66 -5.10
N PRO A 110 -16.17 18.97 -4.11
CA PRO A 110 -17.61 19.16 -4.34
C PRO A 110 -17.93 20.29 -5.33
N ARG A 111 -17.05 21.30 -5.42
CA ARG A 111 -17.18 22.46 -6.31
C ARG A 111 -16.73 22.22 -7.75
N MET A 112 -16.04 21.10 -8.03
CA MET A 112 -15.62 20.77 -9.39
C MET A 112 -16.75 20.07 -10.15
N THR A 113 -16.82 20.29 -11.46
CA THR A 113 -17.60 19.45 -12.37
C THR A 113 -16.96 18.06 -12.49
N GLN A 114 -17.72 17.06 -12.97
CA GLN A 114 -17.17 15.71 -13.18
C GLN A 114 -16.01 15.69 -14.19
N LYS A 115 -16.05 16.55 -15.22
CA LYS A 115 -14.97 16.66 -16.21
C LYS A 115 -13.68 17.19 -15.59
N GLN A 116 -13.78 18.26 -14.78
CA GLN A 116 -12.64 18.81 -14.03
C GLN A 116 -12.06 17.78 -13.05
N TRP A 117 -12.92 17.04 -12.36
CA TRP A 117 -12.49 15.98 -11.45
C TRP A 117 -11.74 14.85 -12.16
N ILE A 118 -12.24 14.38 -13.31
CA ILE A 118 -11.55 13.36 -14.12
C ILE A 118 -10.19 13.89 -14.59
N ALA A 119 -10.15 15.11 -15.14
CA ALA A 119 -8.91 15.73 -15.59
C ALA A 119 -7.89 15.86 -14.45
N TYR A 120 -8.34 16.26 -13.26
CA TYR A 120 -7.52 16.30 -12.06
C TYR A 120 -6.99 14.91 -11.65
N CYS A 121 -7.84 13.88 -11.64
CA CYS A 121 -7.43 12.52 -11.30
C CYS A 121 -6.39 11.97 -12.28
N VAL A 122 -6.61 12.15 -13.58
CA VAL A 122 -5.67 11.72 -14.63
C VAL A 122 -4.35 12.50 -14.52
N GLY A 123 -4.42 13.82 -14.29
CA GLY A 123 -3.24 14.64 -14.03
C GLY A 123 -2.45 14.13 -12.83
N ALA A 124 -3.13 13.86 -11.71
CA ALA A 124 -2.51 13.31 -10.50
C ALA A 124 -1.90 11.93 -10.73
N LEU A 125 -2.49 11.09 -11.58
CA LEU A 125 -1.93 9.80 -11.98
C LEU A 125 -0.62 9.97 -12.76
N VAL A 126 -0.63 10.81 -13.79
CA VAL A 126 0.57 11.11 -14.58
C VAL A 126 1.66 11.68 -13.68
N THR A 127 1.31 12.64 -12.80
CA THR A 127 2.24 13.21 -11.83
C THR A 127 2.80 12.12 -10.89
N GLY A 128 1.94 11.26 -10.32
CA GLY A 128 2.38 10.17 -9.43
C GLY A 128 3.37 9.22 -10.11
N VAL A 129 3.08 8.80 -11.34
CA VAL A 129 3.96 7.92 -12.13
C VAL A 129 5.29 8.58 -12.46
N VAL A 130 5.28 9.84 -12.92
CA VAL A 130 6.50 10.58 -13.27
C VAL A 130 7.36 10.81 -12.03
N PHE A 131 6.77 11.31 -10.94
CA PHE A 131 7.50 11.56 -9.71
C PHE A 131 8.06 10.26 -9.13
N TRP A 132 7.29 9.18 -9.14
CA TRP A 132 7.79 7.87 -8.74
C TRP A 132 9.01 7.45 -9.57
N SER A 133 8.94 7.58 -10.90
CA SER A 133 10.06 7.24 -11.78
C SER A 133 11.32 8.04 -11.44
N VAL A 134 11.18 9.34 -11.12
CA VAL A 134 12.30 10.19 -10.69
C VAL A 134 12.81 9.74 -9.32
N THR A 135 11.91 9.55 -8.34
CA THR A 135 12.29 9.09 -7.00
C THR A 135 13.05 7.78 -7.07
N ARG A 136 12.62 6.82 -7.90
CA ARG A 136 13.32 5.55 -8.10
C ARG A 136 14.78 5.74 -8.53
N THR A 137 15.10 6.71 -9.38
CA THR A 137 16.50 6.94 -9.79
C THR A 137 17.42 7.37 -8.64
N TYR A 138 16.85 7.85 -7.53
CA TYR A 138 17.58 8.21 -6.32
C TYR A 138 17.45 7.16 -5.21
N LEU A 139 16.47 6.27 -5.31
CA LEU A 139 16.26 5.18 -4.38
C LEU A 139 17.06 3.98 -4.86
N ASP A 140 18.20 3.74 -4.22
CA ASP A 140 18.99 2.54 -4.43
C ASP A 140 18.36 1.36 -3.67
N ASP A 141 17.16 0.99 -4.13
CA ASP A 141 16.33 -0.09 -3.60
C ASP A 141 16.06 -1.14 -4.70
N PRO A 142 17.04 -2.02 -4.97
CA PRO A 142 17.05 -2.87 -6.16
C PRO A 142 15.86 -3.84 -6.23
N LEU A 143 15.36 -4.33 -5.08
CA LEU A 143 14.28 -5.30 -4.99
C LEU A 143 12.96 -4.69 -4.46
N TYR A 144 12.88 -3.37 -4.34
CA TYR A 144 11.67 -2.63 -3.88
C TYR A 144 11.24 -2.96 -2.43
N LEU A 145 12.15 -3.52 -1.63
CA LEU A 145 11.83 -3.93 -0.26
C LEU A 145 11.76 -2.73 0.69
N MET A 146 12.61 -1.72 0.49
CA MET A 146 12.57 -0.52 1.33
C MET A 146 11.36 0.34 0.98
N THR A 147 11.09 0.49 -0.30
CA THR A 147 9.97 1.29 -0.82
C THR A 147 8.64 0.68 -0.46
N PHE A 148 8.56 -0.64 -0.33
CA PHE A 148 7.35 -1.29 0.17
C PHE A 148 6.98 -0.86 1.60
N LEU A 149 7.96 -0.70 2.51
CA LEU A 149 7.67 -0.18 3.85
C LEU A 149 7.17 1.27 3.78
N VAL A 150 7.75 2.08 2.90
CA VAL A 150 7.34 3.47 2.71
C VAL A 150 5.91 3.56 2.18
N THR A 151 5.59 2.83 1.11
CA THR A 151 4.24 2.83 0.52
C THR A 151 3.21 2.28 1.51
N PHE A 152 3.53 1.20 2.21
CA PHE A 152 2.73 0.69 3.33
C PHE A 152 2.51 1.75 4.41
N GLY A 153 3.58 2.38 4.91
CA GLY A 153 3.52 3.37 5.98
C GLY A 153 2.72 4.62 5.62
N MET A 154 2.68 4.99 4.33
CA MET A 154 1.88 6.12 3.85
C MET A 154 0.36 5.86 3.82
N CYS A 155 -0.09 4.61 3.82
CA CYS A 155 -1.51 4.28 3.85
C CYS A 155 -2.19 4.78 5.13
N ALA A 156 -1.54 4.59 6.29
CA ALA A 156 -2.19 4.89 7.55
C ALA A 156 -2.50 6.39 7.75
N PRO A 157 -1.57 7.32 7.53
CA PRO A 157 -1.86 8.75 7.60
C PRO A 157 -2.99 9.17 6.64
N ALA A 158 -3.02 8.61 5.43
CA ALA A 158 -4.09 8.85 4.48
C ALA A 158 -5.45 8.38 5.01
N THR A 159 -5.52 7.16 5.57
CA THR A 159 -6.75 6.60 6.14
C THR A 159 -7.21 7.38 7.37
N PHE A 160 -6.30 7.83 8.25
CA PHE A 160 -6.62 8.70 9.37
C PHE A 160 -7.35 9.96 8.92
N ALA A 161 -6.82 10.65 7.90
CA ALA A 161 -7.41 11.87 7.39
C ALA A 161 -8.85 11.65 6.88
N PHE A 162 -9.12 10.52 6.21
CA PHE A 162 -10.48 10.18 5.79
C PHE A 162 -11.41 9.86 6.95
N MET A 163 -10.96 9.05 7.91
CA MET A 163 -11.76 8.70 9.09
C MET A 163 -12.15 9.94 9.89
N VAL A 164 -11.21 10.88 10.09
CA VAL A 164 -11.48 12.15 10.77
C VAL A 164 -12.43 13.03 9.95
N ARG A 165 -12.21 13.14 8.64
CA ARG A 165 -13.06 13.96 7.74
C ARG A 165 -14.51 13.46 7.71
N ARG A 166 -14.71 12.14 7.65
CA ARG A 166 -16.04 11.52 7.57
C ARG A 166 -16.76 11.52 8.92
N GLY A 167 -16.01 11.43 10.02
CA GLY A 167 -16.56 11.42 11.37
C GLY A 167 -17.29 10.12 11.73
N ASP A 168 -17.30 9.12 10.85
CA ASP A 168 -17.90 7.81 11.04
C ASP A 168 -17.08 6.70 10.36
N ARG A 169 -17.57 5.46 10.38
CA ARG A 169 -16.90 4.29 9.79
C ARG A 169 -17.09 4.14 8.28
N THR A 170 -17.55 5.17 7.57
CA THR A 170 -17.77 5.12 6.11
C THR A 170 -16.47 4.78 5.37
N GLY A 171 -16.52 3.73 4.55
CA GLY A 171 -15.40 3.23 3.75
C GLY A 171 -14.34 2.47 4.54
N VAL A 172 -14.57 2.16 5.82
CA VAL A 172 -13.58 1.50 6.70
C VAL A 172 -14.20 0.30 7.43
N GLY A 173 -13.50 -0.84 7.43
CA GLY A 173 -13.89 -2.08 8.11
C GLY A 173 -12.92 -2.49 9.22
N ALA A 174 -13.41 -3.19 10.24
CA ALA A 174 -12.54 -3.70 11.30
C ALA A 174 -11.57 -4.77 10.76
N ASP A 175 -12.10 -5.67 9.93
CA ASP A 175 -11.39 -6.70 9.17
C ASP A 175 -10.29 -6.10 8.29
N GLN A 176 -10.60 -5.02 7.58
CA GLN A 176 -9.65 -4.25 6.77
C GLN A 176 -8.47 -3.75 7.61
N LEU A 177 -8.73 -3.15 8.78
CA LEU A 177 -7.67 -2.57 9.62
C LEU A 177 -6.80 -3.64 10.29
N TRP A 178 -7.39 -4.79 10.67
CA TRP A 178 -6.60 -5.93 11.16
C TRP A 178 -5.72 -6.53 10.07
N ALA A 179 -6.23 -6.63 8.84
CA ALA A 179 -5.42 -7.06 7.70
C ALA A 179 -4.27 -6.07 7.46
N TYR A 180 -4.52 -4.76 7.52
CA TYR A 180 -3.48 -3.75 7.40
C TYR A 180 -2.38 -3.87 8.46
N LEU A 181 -2.75 -4.09 9.73
CA LEU A 181 -1.77 -4.41 10.78
C LEU A 181 -1.02 -5.72 10.49
N GLY A 182 -1.71 -6.73 9.98
CA GLY A 182 -1.12 -8.00 9.57
C GLY A 182 -0.03 -7.85 8.52
N ILE A 183 -0.22 -6.98 7.51
CA ILE A 183 0.82 -6.64 6.52
C ILE A 183 2.09 -6.20 7.25
N GLY A 184 1.97 -5.22 8.15
CA GLY A 184 3.10 -4.69 8.91
C GLY A 184 3.80 -5.76 9.74
N VAL A 185 3.04 -6.55 10.52
CA VAL A 185 3.61 -7.60 11.38
C VAL A 185 4.38 -8.63 10.56
N PHE A 186 3.76 -9.19 9.52
CA PHE A 186 4.39 -10.22 8.70
C PHE A 186 5.57 -9.68 7.89
N TYR A 187 5.41 -8.49 7.29
CA TYR A 187 6.46 -7.88 6.47
C TYR A 187 7.67 -7.44 7.28
N ILE A 188 7.45 -6.78 8.43
CA ILE A 188 8.54 -6.37 9.33
C ILE A 188 9.27 -7.61 9.86
N ALA A 189 8.54 -8.66 10.24
CA ALA A 189 9.16 -9.92 10.66
C ALA A 189 10.00 -10.54 9.54
N LEU A 190 9.46 -10.59 8.31
CA LEU A 190 10.17 -11.09 7.13
C LEU A 190 11.49 -10.35 6.93
N THR A 191 11.45 -9.02 6.84
CA THR A 191 12.63 -8.22 6.56
C THR A 191 13.63 -8.23 7.72
N THR A 192 13.18 -8.06 8.96
CA THR A 192 14.10 -7.86 10.10
C THR A 192 14.63 -9.17 10.66
N VAL A 193 13.81 -10.23 10.69
CA VAL A 193 14.21 -11.54 11.22
C VAL A 193 14.90 -12.37 10.15
N VAL A 194 14.30 -12.49 8.96
CA VAL A 194 14.79 -13.37 7.89
C VAL A 194 15.90 -12.70 7.08
N LEU A 195 15.63 -11.54 6.48
CA LEU A 195 16.60 -10.88 5.59
C LEU A 195 17.75 -10.21 6.38
N GLY A 196 17.43 -9.60 7.52
CA GLY A 196 18.44 -9.00 8.40
C GLY A 196 19.19 -7.83 7.75
N GLY A 197 20.49 -7.70 8.05
CA GLY A 197 21.34 -6.67 7.46
C GLY A 197 20.79 -5.25 7.60
N ALA A 198 20.57 -4.58 6.46
CA ALA A 198 20.02 -3.22 6.41
C ALA A 198 18.63 -3.08 7.07
N PHE A 199 17.86 -4.17 7.17
CA PHE A 199 16.54 -4.18 7.83
C PHE A 199 16.63 -4.34 9.36
N ARG A 200 17.83 -4.22 9.92
CA ARG A 200 18.08 -4.05 11.37
C ARG A 200 18.66 -2.68 11.71
N ASP A 201 18.79 -1.80 10.71
CA ASP A 201 19.22 -0.43 10.92
C ASP A 201 18.24 0.32 11.85
N PRO A 202 18.74 1.20 12.75
CA PRO A 202 17.87 1.95 13.67
C PRO A 202 16.76 2.75 12.97
N VAL A 203 17.01 3.31 11.78
CA VAL A 203 16.00 4.07 11.03
C VAL A 203 14.92 3.14 10.48
N TRP A 204 15.30 1.96 9.98
CA TRP A 204 14.36 0.93 9.56
C TRP A 204 13.46 0.48 10.73
N LEU A 205 14.06 0.19 11.88
CA LEU A 205 13.34 -0.26 13.07
C LEU A 205 12.40 0.84 13.59
N LEU A 206 12.84 2.10 13.57
CA LEU A 206 11.97 3.23 13.92
C LEU A 206 10.79 3.33 12.94
N GLY A 207 11.02 3.24 11.63
CA GLY A 207 9.96 3.24 10.62
C GLY A 207 8.96 2.10 10.83
N SER A 208 9.46 0.91 11.16
CA SER A 208 8.66 -0.27 11.49
C SER A 208 7.76 -0.03 12.70
N VAL A 209 8.31 0.51 13.79
CA VAL A 209 7.55 0.89 15.00
C VAL A 209 6.48 1.93 14.68
N VAL A 210 6.81 2.94 13.89
CA VAL A 210 5.85 3.97 13.46
C VAL A 210 4.70 3.35 12.68
N CYS A 211 4.96 2.45 11.74
CA CYS A 211 3.90 1.82 10.95
C CYS A 211 2.97 0.95 11.81
N VAL A 212 3.51 0.19 12.77
CA VAL A 212 2.71 -0.60 13.72
C VAL A 212 1.89 0.32 14.62
N ALA A 213 2.49 1.38 15.16
CA ALA A 213 1.81 2.35 16.01
C ALA A 213 0.65 3.04 15.28
N LEU A 214 0.86 3.45 14.02
CA LEU A 214 -0.18 4.04 13.18
C LEU A 214 -1.31 3.04 12.90
N SER A 215 -0.98 1.78 12.61
CA SER A 215 -1.97 0.71 12.39
C SER A 215 -2.84 0.48 13.63
N VAL A 216 -2.22 0.39 14.81
CA VAL A 216 -2.94 0.27 16.09
C VAL A 216 -3.79 1.51 16.36
N GLY A 217 -3.26 2.70 16.06
CA GLY A 217 -4.00 3.96 16.18
C GLY A 217 -5.25 4.02 15.31
N LEU A 218 -5.19 3.50 14.06
CA LEU A 218 -6.36 3.40 13.19
C LEU A 218 -7.44 2.50 13.80
N ILE A 219 -7.05 1.34 14.34
CA ILE A 219 -7.98 0.41 15.01
C ILE A 219 -8.62 1.09 16.23
N ALA A 220 -7.82 1.82 17.02
CA ALA A 220 -8.32 2.54 18.19
C ALA A 220 -9.31 3.66 17.80
N LEU A 221 -9.01 4.44 16.76
CA LEU A 221 -9.91 5.46 16.24
C LEU A 221 -11.21 4.84 15.69
N TYR A 222 -11.10 3.76 14.90
CA TYR A 222 -12.25 3.04 14.34
C TYR A 222 -13.25 2.62 15.42
N ARG A 223 -12.75 2.08 16.54
CA ARG A 223 -13.59 1.66 17.67
C ARG A 223 -14.37 2.81 18.31
N ARG A 224 -13.85 4.05 18.23
CA ARG A 224 -14.50 5.25 18.76
C ARG A 224 -15.48 5.89 17.78
N LEU A 225 -15.30 5.67 16.48
CA LEU A 225 -16.19 6.22 15.47
C LEU A 225 -17.54 5.49 15.46
N PRO A 226 -18.65 6.19 15.19
CA PRO A 226 -19.97 5.59 15.13
C PRO A 226 -20.19 4.85 13.80
N ALA A 227 -21.31 4.14 13.70
CA ALA A 227 -21.66 3.39 12.49
C ALA A 227 -21.87 4.34 11.28
N PRO A 228 -21.65 3.86 10.04
CA PRO A 228 -21.83 4.69 8.85
C PRO A 228 -23.22 5.34 8.78
N GLY A 229 -23.29 6.63 8.47
CA GLY A 229 -24.54 7.38 8.30
C GLY A 229 -25.24 7.81 9.59
N SER A 230 -24.63 7.59 10.75
CA SER A 230 -25.17 8.02 12.05
C SER A 230 -24.88 9.48 12.41
N VAL A 231 -23.90 10.09 11.74
CA VAL A 231 -23.60 11.51 11.87
C VAL A 231 -24.51 12.25 10.89
N GLY A 232 -25.55 12.89 11.42
CA GLY A 232 -26.45 13.74 10.62
C GLY A 232 -25.63 14.79 9.88
N VAL A 233 -26.00 15.04 8.62
CA VAL A 233 -25.39 16.08 7.79
C VAL A 233 -25.54 17.42 8.52
N ALA A 234 -24.45 17.91 9.10
CA ALA A 234 -24.36 19.27 9.61
C ALA A 234 -24.26 20.27 8.45
#